data_AF-A0A938VNR0-F1
#
_entry.id   AF-A0A938VNR0-F1
#
_cell.length_a   1.000
_cell.length_b   1.000
_cell.length_c   1.000
_cell.angle_alpha   90.00
_cell.angle_beta   90.00
_cell.angle_gamma   90.00
#
_symmetry.space_group_name_H-M   'P 1'
#
loop_
_entity.id
_entity.type
_entity.pdbx_description
1 polymer ?
#
loop_
_entity_poly.entity_id
_entity_poly.type
_entity_poly.pdbx_seq_one_letter_code
_entity_poly.pdbx_strand_id
1 'polypeptide(L)'
;MDADFAGYLRSRVQTVVSLVRALRQAAQPVPVSAYLGSGPAGTDGGWASGLVAEALVAAEALDTALVGMYGFSPPEARRAYATARATVQDRAEVGAMLSGIAPDVTTSEEIVGTVRALAEMGLGRVNIYNYGLMRRPVLAALGRALA
;
A
#
# COMPACT_ATOMS: atom_id res chain seq x y z
N MET A 1 4.92 10.15 -26.03
CA MET A 1 3.63 9.56 -25.66
C MET A 1 2.57 10.22 -26.50
N ASP A 2 1.72 9.45 -27.18
CA ASP A 2 0.63 9.97 -28.01
C ASP A 2 -0.38 10.78 -27.17
N ALA A 3 -0.91 11.86 -27.73
CA ALA A 3 -1.81 12.79 -27.04
C ALA A 3 -3.13 12.11 -26.66
N ASP A 4 -3.65 11.24 -27.52
CA ASP A 4 -4.87 10.47 -27.27
C ASP A 4 -4.68 9.47 -26.14
N PHE A 5 -3.54 8.77 -26.14
CA PHE A 5 -3.18 7.86 -25.06
C PHE A 5 -3.01 8.60 -23.72
N ALA A 6 -2.36 9.76 -23.73
CA ALA A 6 -2.23 10.59 -22.52
C ALA A 6 -3.60 11.09 -22.03
N GLY A 7 -4.51 11.44 -22.95
CA GLY A 7 -5.89 11.80 -22.63
C GLY A 7 -6.67 10.66 -21.98
N TYR A 8 -6.55 9.46 -22.53
CA TYR A 8 -7.14 8.24 -21.99
C TYR A 8 -6.64 7.95 -20.56
N LEU A 9 -5.33 8.00 -20.31
CA LEU A 9 -4.78 7.78 -18.97
C LEU A 9 -5.28 8.80 -17.95
N ARG A 10 -5.36 10.09 -18.32
CA ARG A 10 -5.94 11.13 -17.45
C ARG A 10 -7.40 10.85 -17.11
N SER A 11 -8.21 10.51 -18.12
CA SER A 11 -9.64 10.21 -17.92
C SER A 11 -9.84 9.03 -16.96
N ARG A 12 -9.00 7.99 -17.08
CA ARG A 12 -9.02 6.85 -16.14
C ARG A 12 -8.72 7.26 -14.72
N VAL A 13 -7.65 8.03 -14.50
CA VAL A 13 -7.29 8.51 -13.16
C VAL A 13 -8.40 9.37 -12.57
N GLN A 14 -8.97 10.29 -13.36
CA GLN A 14 -10.08 11.15 -12.92
C GLN A 14 -11.32 10.35 -12.51
N THR A 15 -11.64 9.30 -13.26
CA THR A 15 -12.78 8.42 -12.97
C THR A 15 -12.58 7.65 -11.66
N VAL A 16 -11.38 7.14 -11.41
CA VAL A 16 -11.06 6.44 -10.15
C VAL A 16 -11.10 7.42 -8.97
N VAL A 17 -10.50 8.60 -9.13
CA VAL A 17 -10.50 9.64 -8.09
C VAL A 17 -11.92 10.08 -7.74
N SER A 18 -12.80 10.30 -8.73
CA SER A 18 -14.18 10.71 -8.48
C SER A 18 -14.97 9.62 -7.73
N LEU A 19 -14.78 8.35 -8.10
CA LEU A 19 -15.40 7.22 -7.41
C LEU A 19 -14.92 7.12 -5.95
N VAL A 20 -13.61 7.16 -5.70
CA VAL A 20 -13.07 7.05 -4.33
C VAL A 20 -13.53 8.22 -3.46
N ARG A 21 -13.62 9.44 -4.01
CA ARG A 21 -14.20 10.59 -3.30
C ARG A 21 -15.67 10.38 -2.93
N ALA A 22 -16.48 9.88 -3.85
CA ALA A 22 -17.88 9.58 -3.58
C ALA A 22 -18.02 8.52 -2.48
N LEU A 23 -17.17 7.49 -2.51
CA LEU A 23 -17.11 6.47 -1.46
C LEU A 23 -16.69 7.05 -0.10
N ARG A 24 -15.66 7.92 -0.06
CA ARG A 24 -15.25 8.62 1.17
C ARG A 24 -16.37 9.44 1.76
N GLN A 25 -17.09 10.20 0.94
CA GLN A 25 -18.23 11.01 1.39
C GLN A 25 -19.35 10.13 1.95
N ALA A 26 -19.66 9.01 1.29
CA ALA A 26 -20.70 8.08 1.73
C ALA A 26 -20.32 7.25 2.97
N ALA A 27 -19.04 6.95 3.15
CA ALA A 27 -18.56 6.07 4.22
C ALA A 27 -18.40 6.77 5.58
N GLN A 28 -18.50 8.10 5.66
CA GLN A 28 -18.23 8.83 6.90
C GLN A 28 -19.05 8.28 8.09
N PRO A 29 -18.42 8.04 9.25
CA PRO A 29 -17.05 8.44 9.65
C PRO A 29 -15.97 7.36 9.41
N VAL A 30 -16.23 6.32 8.62
CA VAL A 30 -15.30 5.20 8.43
C VAL A 30 -14.10 5.60 7.56
N PRO A 31 -12.85 5.39 8.01
CA PRO A 31 -11.67 5.68 7.22
C PRO A 31 -11.61 4.88 5.91
N VAL A 32 -11.24 5.55 4.82
CA VAL A 32 -11.06 4.92 3.51
C VAL A 32 -9.58 4.62 3.27
N SER A 33 -9.28 3.36 3.01
CA SER A 33 -7.95 2.89 2.63
C SER A 33 -7.93 2.41 1.18
N ALA A 34 -6.87 2.72 0.44
CA ALA A 34 -6.69 2.25 -0.94
C ALA A 34 -5.38 1.46 -1.07
N TYR A 35 -5.45 0.29 -1.72
CA TYR A 35 -4.28 -0.49 -2.10
C TYR A 35 -3.69 0.06 -3.40
N LEU A 36 -2.45 0.56 -3.35
CA LEU A 36 -1.79 1.24 -4.46
C LEU A 36 -1.03 0.30 -5.40
N GLY A 37 -1.17 -1.03 -5.22
CA GLY A 37 -0.42 -2.02 -5.97
C GLY A 37 0.90 -2.43 -5.31
N SER A 38 1.53 -3.45 -5.91
CA SER A 38 2.86 -3.96 -5.52
C SER A 38 3.94 -3.31 -6.38
N GLY A 39 4.97 -2.75 -5.75
CA GLY A 39 6.09 -2.10 -6.44
C GLY A 39 6.52 -0.80 -5.75
N PRO A 40 7.72 -0.27 -6.05
CA PRO A 40 8.08 1.07 -5.62
C PRO A 40 6.97 2.01 -6.08
N ALA A 41 6.34 2.71 -5.13
CA ALA A 41 5.23 3.60 -5.41
C ALA A 41 5.58 4.51 -6.59
N GLY A 42 4.86 4.38 -7.71
CA GLY A 42 4.94 5.34 -8.81
C GLY A 42 5.66 4.94 -10.10
N THR A 43 6.28 3.76 -10.27
CA THR A 43 6.99 3.48 -11.55
C THR A 43 6.29 2.55 -12.54
N ASP A 44 5.67 1.43 -12.15
CA ASP A 44 5.43 0.38 -13.17
C ASP A 44 3.96 -0.09 -13.39
N GLY A 45 2.97 0.34 -12.59
CA GLY A 45 1.61 -0.22 -12.72
C GLY A 45 0.40 0.61 -12.28
N GLY A 46 0.58 1.70 -11.52
CA GLY A 46 -0.56 2.52 -11.04
C GLY A 46 -1.38 3.16 -12.18
N TRP A 47 -0.73 3.45 -13.31
CA TRP A 47 -1.39 3.94 -14.53
C TRP A 47 -2.30 2.88 -15.16
N ALA A 48 -1.97 1.59 -15.03
CA ALA A 48 -2.74 0.49 -15.62
C ALA A 48 -4.05 0.25 -14.87
N SER A 49 -4.12 0.59 -13.58
CA SER A 49 -5.35 0.54 -12.77
C SER A 49 -6.05 1.91 -12.65
N GLY A 50 -5.34 3.02 -12.88
CA GLY A 50 -5.82 4.38 -12.62
C GLY A 50 -5.68 4.82 -11.16
N LEU A 51 -5.14 3.96 -10.29
CA LEU A 51 -4.84 4.25 -8.89
C LEU A 51 -3.50 4.98 -8.80
N VAL A 52 -3.53 6.29 -9.06
CA VAL A 52 -2.37 7.17 -8.90
C VAL A 52 -2.45 7.81 -7.53
N ALA A 53 -1.49 7.46 -6.66
CA ALA A 53 -1.46 7.86 -5.26
C ALA A 53 -1.49 9.39 -5.13
N GLU A 54 -0.67 10.10 -5.92
CA GLU A 54 -0.61 11.56 -5.97
C GLU A 54 -1.97 12.18 -6.27
N ALA A 55 -2.71 11.61 -7.23
CA ALA A 55 -4.02 12.13 -7.63
C ALA A 55 -5.08 11.88 -6.55
N LEU A 56 -5.04 10.73 -5.89
CA LEU A 56 -5.99 10.38 -4.83
C LEU A 56 -5.76 11.22 -3.56
N VAL A 57 -4.50 11.44 -3.16
CA VAL A 57 -4.17 12.29 -1.99
C VAL A 57 -4.40 13.77 -2.29
N ALA A 58 -4.13 14.23 -3.52
CA ALA A 58 -4.41 15.60 -3.92
C ALA A 58 -5.92 15.92 -3.89
N ALA A 59 -6.75 14.90 -4.08
CA ALA A 59 -8.19 15.02 -4.04
C ALA A 59 -8.79 14.68 -2.66
N GLU A 60 -7.95 14.51 -1.63
CA GLU A 60 -8.34 14.15 -0.25
C GLU A 60 -9.25 12.92 -0.21
N ALA A 61 -9.01 11.94 -1.10
CA ALA A 61 -9.90 10.81 -1.30
C ALA A 61 -9.65 9.64 -0.35
N LEU A 62 -8.51 9.60 0.35
CA LEU A 62 -8.09 8.50 1.22
C LEU A 62 -7.54 9.00 2.56
N ASP A 63 -7.72 8.20 3.61
CA ASP A 63 -7.03 8.37 4.90
C ASP A 63 -5.75 7.54 4.96
N THR A 64 -5.73 6.40 4.25
CA THR A 64 -4.58 5.49 4.26
C THR A 64 -4.24 4.97 2.86
N ALA A 65 -2.97 5.11 2.47
CA ALA A 65 -2.36 4.53 1.29
C ALA A 65 -1.66 3.21 1.66
N LEU A 66 -2.17 2.07 1.17
CA LEU A 66 -1.59 0.76 1.43
C LEU A 66 -0.67 0.36 0.28
N VAL A 67 0.59 0.08 0.62
CA VAL A 67 1.62 -0.34 -0.35
C VAL A 67 1.78 -1.85 -0.32
N GLY A 68 1.66 -2.50 -1.48
CA GLY A 68 1.93 -3.93 -1.63
C GLY A 68 3.41 -4.24 -1.52
N MET A 69 3.77 -4.99 -0.50
CA MET A 69 5.14 -5.41 -0.20
C MET A 69 5.22 -6.93 -0.08
N TYR A 70 4.50 -7.63 -0.95
CA TYR A 70 4.50 -9.09 -1.03
C TYR A 70 5.88 -9.58 -1.48
N GLY A 71 6.51 -10.43 -0.67
CA GLY A 71 7.83 -10.99 -0.94
C GLY A 71 8.99 -10.01 -0.87
N PHE A 72 8.77 -8.80 -0.35
CA PHE A 72 9.84 -7.81 -0.26
C PHE A 72 10.81 -8.17 0.87
N SER A 73 12.10 -8.09 0.55
CA SER A 73 13.14 -8.04 1.57
C SER A 73 13.06 -6.72 2.37
N PRO A 74 13.66 -6.66 3.58
CA PRO A 74 13.63 -5.44 4.38
C PRO A 74 14.13 -4.18 3.64
N PRO A 75 15.24 -4.20 2.87
CA PRO A 75 15.67 -3.04 2.09
C PRO A 75 14.67 -2.60 1.01
N GLU A 76 14.00 -3.55 0.35
CA GLU A 76 12.99 -3.24 -0.67
C GLU A 76 11.74 -2.62 -0.05
N ALA A 77 11.29 -3.16 1.08
CA ALA A 77 10.19 -2.60 1.86
C ALA A 77 10.48 -1.18 2.33
N ARG A 78 11.69 -0.91 2.85
CA ARG A 78 12.12 0.44 3.24
C ARG A 78 12.07 1.41 2.07
N ARG A 79 12.60 1.01 0.91
CA ARG A 79 12.59 1.85 -0.30
C ARG A 79 11.16 2.16 -0.73
N ALA A 80 10.30 1.15 -0.82
CA ALA A 80 8.91 1.34 -1.21
C ALA A 80 8.13 2.22 -0.22
N TYR A 81 8.36 2.04 1.08
CA TYR A 81 7.73 2.86 2.12
C TYR A 81 8.20 4.32 2.07
N ALA A 82 9.50 4.55 1.89
CA ALA A 82 10.05 5.90 1.72
C ALA A 82 9.45 6.60 0.50
N THR A 83 9.36 5.91 -0.64
CA THR A 83 8.75 6.47 -1.86
C THR A 83 7.28 6.79 -1.63
N ALA A 84 6.50 5.87 -1.05
CA ALA A 84 5.09 6.10 -0.75
C ALA A 84 4.90 7.28 0.20
N ARG A 85 5.72 7.39 1.24
CA ARG A 85 5.71 8.54 2.15
C ARG A 85 6.04 9.85 1.46
N ALA A 86 7.01 9.87 0.54
CA ALA A 86 7.33 11.06 -0.23
C ALA A 86 6.19 11.47 -1.17
N THR A 87 5.48 10.49 -1.74
CA THR A 87 4.32 10.70 -2.61
C THR A 87 3.09 11.23 -1.85
N VAL A 88 2.74 10.63 -0.70
CA VAL A 88 1.52 11.02 0.04
C VAL A 88 1.73 12.17 1.01
N GLN A 89 2.98 12.41 1.41
CA GLN A 89 3.37 13.43 2.39
C GLN A 89 2.56 13.29 3.69
N ASP A 90 1.95 14.36 4.16
CA ASP A 90 1.11 14.44 5.36
C ASP A 90 -0.40 14.33 5.07
N ARG A 91 -0.77 14.08 3.81
CA ARG A 91 -2.17 14.04 3.36
C ARG A 91 -2.87 12.70 3.59
N ALA A 92 -2.10 11.64 3.85
CA ALA A 92 -2.62 10.31 4.20
C ALA A 92 -1.58 9.50 4.98
N GLU A 93 -2.04 8.57 5.82
CA GLU A 93 -1.20 7.56 6.45
C GLU A 93 -0.65 6.59 5.38
N VAL A 94 0.60 6.14 5.52
CA VAL A 94 1.13 5.02 4.71
C VAL A 94 1.07 3.75 5.52
N GLY A 95 0.39 2.72 4.99
CA GLY A 95 0.38 1.38 5.55
C GLY A 95 1.06 0.36 4.63
N ALA A 96 1.49 -0.75 5.21
CA ALA A 96 2.08 -1.86 4.47
C ALA A 96 1.07 -2.99 4.30
N MET A 97 0.96 -3.53 3.09
CA MET A 97 0.21 -4.75 2.79
C MET A 97 1.21 -5.89 2.55
N LEU A 98 1.25 -6.85 3.47
CA LEU A 98 2.20 -7.96 3.45
C LEU A 98 1.50 -9.28 3.15
N SER A 99 2.26 -10.23 2.62
CA SER A 99 1.83 -11.61 2.44
C SER A 99 2.59 -12.50 3.41
N GLY A 100 1.87 -13.34 4.16
CA GLY A 100 2.44 -14.26 5.15
C GLY A 100 2.48 -15.71 4.68
N ILE A 101 2.37 -15.94 3.37
CA ILE A 101 2.22 -17.25 2.75
C ILE A 101 3.28 -17.45 1.66
N ALA A 102 3.60 -18.70 1.35
CA ALA A 102 4.45 -19.04 0.21
C ALA A 102 3.73 -18.71 -1.12
N PRO A 103 4.46 -18.30 -2.17
CA PRO A 103 5.92 -18.21 -2.26
C PRO A 103 6.51 -16.92 -1.69
N ASP A 104 5.68 -15.94 -1.33
CA ASP A 104 6.14 -14.60 -0.90
C ASP A 104 6.96 -14.64 0.39
N VAL A 105 6.62 -15.56 1.30
CA VAL A 105 7.35 -15.75 2.55
C VAL A 105 7.68 -17.22 2.73
N THR A 106 8.96 -17.50 2.93
CA THR A 106 9.47 -18.85 3.15
C THR A 106 9.81 -19.09 4.62
N THR A 107 10.18 -18.03 5.35
CA THR A 107 10.56 -18.10 6.76
C THR A 107 9.83 -17.05 7.62
N SER A 108 9.71 -17.29 8.92
CA SER A 108 9.08 -16.30 9.82
C SER A 108 9.96 -15.06 10.00
N GLU A 109 11.27 -15.24 9.85
CA GLU A 109 12.31 -14.24 9.98
C GLU A 109 12.21 -13.17 8.89
N GLU A 110 11.88 -13.57 7.65
CA GLU A 110 11.71 -12.65 6.52
C GLU A 110 10.62 -11.60 6.81
N ILE A 111 9.40 -12.05 7.13
CA ILE A 111 8.28 -11.14 7.35
C ILE A 111 8.45 -10.31 8.62
N VAL A 112 9.03 -10.89 9.68
CA VAL A 112 9.35 -10.16 10.92
C VAL A 112 10.42 -9.09 10.65
N GLY A 113 11.45 -9.42 9.89
CA GLY A 113 12.49 -8.48 9.49
C GLY A 113 11.92 -7.30 8.70
N THR A 114 11.00 -7.58 7.77
CA THR A 114 10.32 -6.54 7.00
C THR A 114 9.43 -5.65 7.88
N VAL A 115 8.63 -6.23 8.78
CA VAL A 115 7.79 -5.44 9.71
C VAL A 115 8.65 -4.56 10.61
N ARG A 116 9.73 -5.09 11.19
CA ARG A 116 10.64 -4.32 12.06
C ARG A 116 11.31 -3.18 11.30
N ALA A 117 11.81 -3.45 10.10
CA ALA A 117 12.43 -2.45 9.25
C ALA A 117 11.47 -1.29 8.91
N LEU A 118 10.18 -1.58 8.73
CA LEU A 118 9.16 -0.55 8.51
C LEU A 118 8.75 0.17 9.80
N ALA A 119 8.64 -0.54 10.92
CA ALA A 119 8.35 0.04 12.22
C ALA A 119 9.41 1.09 12.62
N GLU A 120 10.69 0.82 12.35
CA GLU A 120 11.78 1.78 12.54
C GLU A 120 11.64 3.06 11.69
N MET A 121 10.86 3.01 10.59
CA MET A 121 10.54 4.17 9.75
C MET A 121 9.23 4.87 10.18
N GLY A 122 8.62 4.44 11.28
CA GLY A 122 7.36 4.96 11.79
C GLY A 122 6.14 4.41 11.07
N LEU A 123 6.14 3.14 10.66
CA LEU A 123 4.95 2.49 10.11
C LEU A 123 3.83 2.43 11.15
N GLY A 124 2.68 3.03 10.84
CA GLY A 124 1.49 3.04 11.70
C GLY A 124 0.55 1.86 11.48
N ARG A 125 0.55 1.26 10.27
CA ARG A 125 -0.41 0.21 9.89
C ARG A 125 0.21 -0.93 9.09
N VAL A 126 -0.09 -2.15 9.51
CA VAL A 126 0.21 -3.39 8.78
C VAL A 126 -1.10 -4.11 8.47
N ASN A 127 -1.30 -4.47 7.20
CA ASN A 127 -2.37 -5.34 6.74
C ASN A 127 -1.77 -6.64 6.18
N ILE A 128 -2.41 -7.77 6.47
CA ILE A 128 -1.91 -9.08 6.05
C ILE A 128 -2.88 -9.77 5.09
N TYR A 129 -2.39 -10.08 3.89
CA TYR A 129 -3.08 -10.86 2.86
C TYR A 129 -2.46 -12.26 2.73
N ASN A 130 -3.16 -13.38 2.89
CA ASN A 130 -4.47 -13.60 3.48
C ASN A 130 -4.27 -14.12 4.91
N TYR A 131 -4.69 -13.35 5.92
CA TYR A 131 -4.56 -13.72 7.34
C TYR A 131 -5.03 -15.15 7.65
N GLY A 132 -6.18 -15.56 7.10
CA GLY A 132 -6.76 -16.89 7.35
C GLY A 132 -5.95 -18.07 6.79
N LEU A 133 -4.98 -17.81 5.91
CA LEU A 133 -4.12 -18.84 5.31
C LEU A 133 -2.72 -18.88 5.92
N MET A 134 -2.44 -18.00 6.89
CA MET A 134 -1.13 -17.96 7.53
C MET A 134 -0.88 -19.19 8.38
N ARG A 135 0.35 -19.70 8.31
CA ARG A 135 0.80 -20.75 9.24
C ARG A 135 0.92 -20.14 10.63
N ARG A 136 0.42 -20.85 11.66
CA ARG A 136 0.46 -20.41 13.07
C ARG A 136 1.83 -19.90 13.55
N PRO A 137 2.97 -20.52 13.17
CA PRO A 137 4.29 -20.00 13.58
C PRO A 137 4.58 -18.59 13.06
N VAL A 138 4.21 -18.29 11.81
CA VAL A 138 4.41 -16.98 11.19
C VAL A 138 3.54 -15.93 11.89
N LEU A 139 2.28 -16.28 12.17
CA LEU A 139 1.36 -15.40 12.91
C LEU A 139 1.88 -15.10 14.32
N ALA A 140 2.37 -16.11 15.05
CA ALA A 140 2.94 -15.92 16.37
C ALA A 140 4.21 -15.06 16.34
N ALA A 141 5.04 -15.20 15.31
CA ALA A 141 6.24 -14.40 15.13
C ALA A 141 5.91 -12.93 14.84
N LEU A 142 4.93 -12.66 13.98
CA LEU A 142 4.40 -11.32 13.76
C LEU A 142 3.82 -10.68 15.02
N GLY A 143 3.03 -11.44 15.79
CA GLY A 143 2.46 -10.95 17.05
C GLY A 143 3.53 -10.48 18.04
N ARG A 144 4.68 -11.19 18.12
CA ARG A 144 5.82 -10.76 18.94
C ARG A 144 6.59 -9.58 18.36
N ALA A 145 6.54 -9.37 17.05
CA ALA A 145 7.22 -8.26 16.39
C ALA A 145 6.44 -6.93 16.47
N LEU A 146 5.13 -7.01 16.70
CA LEU A 146 4.21 -5.88 16.79
C LEU A 146 3.85 -5.49 18.24
N ALA A 147 4.20 -6.31 19.22
CA ALA A 147 4.02 -6.04 20.65
C ALA A 147 5.17 -5.20 21.21
#